data_AF-A0A944AMT8-F1
#
_entry.id   AF-A0A944AMT8-F1
#
_cell.length_a   1.000
_cell.length_b   1.000
_cell.length_c   1.000
_cell.angle_alpha   90.00
_cell.angle_beta   90.00
_cell.angle_gamma   90.00
#
_symmetry.space_group_name_H-M   'P 1'
#
loop_
_entity.id
_entity.type
_entity.pdbx_description
1 polymer ?
#
loop_
_entity_poly.entity_id
_entity_poly.type
_entity_poly.pdbx_seq_one_letter_code
_entity_poly.pdbx_strand_id
1 'polypeptide(L)'
;MKCAHLLKRIACVLFAVITLSVTACAGVSVDVSPTPTMPVETPTPTPIPTPTPTPVPTPTPTPEPMMAVKVIETCDFLVSPENGADKVTGARRLSIDTLALLIAEEGSYYKVQYAKLTGYILKEFAEISGQASEELMGLKLPEFPEDKAMTAEERTTTELSYLRVYPYTDSERVAECPEIPRGSDVTVIAVAGSFYKVTYNNCTGYITKSSFNEHTDSDGSGGSQTYSAPTGPKNAGYVRQGYLWAKSRRADTRGFIAIPGTNISYPIMLDPSAQNFYHSHTWLGKPSSRGAIYLYREPNAKLIHVIGHNSRNSGTMFHQLHSIQNSLKKNPGGNKTVYMYLAGKTTWKIWAFYETPADEPASTLTNIVNTLNPTQSWIDSQLARSEADLGVGATAGNQLAVLITCGDRYDSFTAQSRLYIFLKAVG
;
A
#
# COMPACT_ATOMS: atom_id res chain seq x y z
N MET A 1 -26.64 -22.83 43.31
CA MET A 1 -26.91 -21.89 44.43
C MET A 1 -26.95 -20.46 43.87
N LYS A 2 -27.56 -19.50 44.59
CA LYS A 2 -27.78 -18.08 44.20
C LYS A 2 -26.43 -17.30 44.17
N CYS A 3 -26.23 -16.07 43.67
CA CYS A 3 -27.05 -14.87 43.34
C CYS A 3 -26.44 -14.14 42.10
N ALA A 4 -27.17 -13.43 41.21
CA ALA A 4 -27.54 -11.99 41.26
C ALA A 4 -26.33 -11.03 41.54
N HIS A 5 -26.03 -9.94 40.81
CA HIS A 5 -26.72 -9.09 39.82
C HIS A 5 -25.80 -8.83 38.58
N LEU A 6 -25.97 -7.90 37.61
CA LEU A 6 -26.90 -6.77 37.38
C LEU A 6 -27.34 -6.68 35.89
N LEU A 7 -27.50 -5.48 35.30
CA LEU A 7 -28.27 -5.25 34.06
C LEU A 7 -27.54 -4.54 32.90
N LYS A 8 -28.16 -4.63 31.72
CA LYS A 8 -27.78 -4.08 30.40
C LYS A 8 -28.75 -2.95 29.97
N ARG A 9 -28.20 -1.96 29.23
CA ARG A 9 -28.77 -1.30 28.01
C ARG A 9 -29.92 -0.25 28.11
N ILE A 10 -29.98 0.57 27.02
CA ILE A 10 -31.12 1.34 26.43
C ILE A 10 -31.50 2.67 27.14
N ALA A 11 -31.98 3.75 26.50
CA ALA A 11 -31.76 4.37 25.16
C ALA A 11 -32.47 5.77 25.10
N CYS A 12 -32.23 6.55 24.04
CA CYS A 12 -33.16 7.48 23.34
C CYS A 12 -33.87 8.70 24.01
N VAL A 13 -33.48 9.91 23.58
CA VAL A 13 -34.27 10.90 22.76
C VAL A 13 -35.44 11.78 23.36
N LEU A 14 -35.42 13.09 22.97
CA LEU A 14 -36.52 14.09 22.71
C LEU A 14 -36.98 15.23 23.69
N PHE A 15 -37.41 16.35 23.05
CA PHE A 15 -38.17 17.58 23.46
C PHE A 15 -37.66 18.44 24.67
N ALA A 16 -37.61 19.79 24.72
CA ALA A 16 -38.10 20.99 24.00
C ALA A 16 -39.30 21.77 24.62
N VAL A 17 -39.06 23.07 24.92
CA VAL A 17 -39.96 24.26 25.07
C VAL A 17 -41.13 24.22 26.08
N ILE A 18 -41.25 25.28 26.92
CA ILE A 18 -42.51 26.03 27.25
C ILE A 18 -42.21 27.29 28.13
N THR A 19 -43.19 28.21 28.18
CA THR A 19 -43.10 29.67 28.45
C THR A 19 -43.84 30.16 29.74
N LEU A 20 -44.05 31.50 29.85
CA LEU A 20 -44.92 32.30 30.75
C LEU A 20 -44.30 32.77 32.10
N SER A 21 -44.68 33.93 32.67
CA SER A 21 -45.90 34.76 32.48
C SER A 21 -45.71 36.29 32.63
N VAL A 22 -46.71 37.08 32.18
CA VAL A 22 -46.86 38.55 32.38
C VAL A 22 -48.36 38.90 32.56
N THR A 23 -48.70 39.76 33.54
CA THR A 23 -49.96 40.55 33.69
C THR A 23 -49.73 41.59 34.82
N ALA A 24 -49.89 42.91 34.65
CA ALA A 24 -51.11 43.73 34.46
C ALA A 24 -52.02 43.80 35.72
N CYS A 25 -52.62 44.94 36.16
CA CYS A 25 -52.73 46.29 35.59
C CYS A 25 -53.20 47.38 36.63
N ALA A 26 -52.81 48.64 36.38
CA ALA A 26 -53.58 49.91 36.55
C ALA A 26 -54.06 50.49 37.93
N GLY A 27 -54.03 51.84 38.01
CA GLY A 27 -54.69 52.68 39.03
C GLY A 27 -54.21 54.15 38.99
N VAL A 28 -55.10 55.13 38.78
CA VAL A 28 -54.78 56.58 38.61
C VAL A 28 -55.38 57.40 39.75
N SER A 29 -54.64 58.41 40.23
CA SER A 29 -55.15 59.55 41.01
C SER A 29 -54.37 60.82 40.66
N VAL A 30 -55.03 61.99 40.63
CA VAL A 30 -54.44 63.31 40.35
C VAL A 30 -54.70 64.22 41.55
N ASP A 31 -53.72 65.02 41.95
CA ASP A 31 -53.93 66.23 42.77
C ASP A 31 -52.86 67.30 42.48
N VAL A 32 -53.14 68.56 42.86
CA VAL A 32 -52.48 69.78 42.39
C VAL A 32 -51.89 70.59 43.56
N SER A 33 -50.98 71.55 43.28
CA SER A 33 -50.52 72.72 44.09
C SER A 33 -48.99 72.71 44.39
N PRO A 34 -48.36 73.83 44.81
CA PRO A 34 -47.78 74.79 43.87
C PRO A 34 -46.25 74.98 43.99
N THR A 35 -45.68 75.67 43.01
CA THR A 35 -44.25 75.95 42.83
C THR A 35 -43.58 76.79 43.94
N PRO A 36 -42.40 76.37 44.44
CA PRO A 36 -41.35 77.25 44.91
C PRO A 36 -40.19 77.34 43.88
N THR A 37 -39.59 78.53 43.73
CA THR A 37 -38.59 78.84 42.69
C THR A 37 -37.15 78.91 43.22
N MET A 38 -36.19 78.42 42.40
CA MET A 38 -34.73 78.61 42.49
C MET A 38 -34.00 77.88 43.65
N PRO A 39 -32.75 77.42 43.48
CA PRO A 39 -31.66 77.99 42.67
C PRO A 39 -31.45 77.34 41.29
N VAL A 40 -30.74 78.07 40.41
CA VAL A 40 -30.18 77.53 39.16
C VAL A 40 -28.90 76.77 39.50
N GLU A 41 -28.89 75.46 39.29
CA GLU A 41 -27.65 74.69 39.36
C GLU A 41 -26.85 74.84 38.06
N THR A 42 -25.58 75.19 38.21
CA THR A 42 -24.58 75.19 37.13
C THR A 42 -24.54 73.81 36.48
N PRO A 43 -24.52 73.69 35.14
CA PRO A 43 -24.43 72.38 34.50
C PRO A 43 -23.13 71.68 34.90
N THR A 44 -23.27 70.60 35.68
CA THR A 44 -22.16 69.69 35.99
C THR A 44 -21.62 69.15 34.66
N PRO A 45 -20.30 69.19 34.40
CA PRO A 45 -19.76 68.72 33.13
C PRO A 45 -20.15 67.26 32.92
N THR A 46 -20.86 66.98 31.83
CA THR A 46 -21.20 65.61 31.45
C THR A 46 -19.90 64.83 31.32
N PRO A 47 -19.73 63.69 32.01
CA PRO A 47 -18.52 62.90 31.86
C PRO A 47 -18.41 62.47 30.40
N ILE A 48 -17.31 62.86 29.75
CA ILE A 48 -16.95 62.36 28.42
C ILE A 48 -16.95 60.82 28.52
N PRO A 49 -17.64 60.10 27.62
CA PRO A 49 -17.64 58.65 27.66
C PRO A 49 -16.20 58.15 27.54
N THR A 50 -15.69 57.55 28.61
CA THR A 50 -14.39 56.86 28.59
C THR A 50 -14.41 55.89 27.41
N PRO A 51 -13.41 55.93 26.51
CA PRO A 51 -13.39 55.03 25.36
C PRO A 51 -13.47 53.59 25.86
N THR A 52 -14.53 52.89 25.46
CA THR A 52 -14.69 51.47 25.78
C THR A 52 -13.43 50.76 25.29
N PRO A 53 -12.73 49.97 26.12
CA PRO A 53 -11.52 49.28 25.67
C PRO A 53 -11.88 48.42 24.47
N THR A 54 -11.28 48.74 23.32
CA THR A 54 -11.40 47.92 22.12
C THR A 54 -11.10 46.47 22.51
N PRO A 55 -11.95 45.49 22.19
CA PRO A 55 -11.68 44.10 22.56
C PRO A 55 -10.32 43.72 22.00
N VAL A 56 -9.39 43.39 22.89
CA VAL A 56 -8.08 42.86 22.52
C VAL A 56 -8.36 41.67 21.60
N PRO A 57 -7.77 41.61 20.38
CA PRO A 57 -8.02 40.50 19.48
C PRO A 57 -7.71 39.21 20.22
N THR A 58 -8.72 38.35 20.37
CA THR A 58 -8.52 37.01 20.91
C THR A 58 -7.41 36.37 20.09
N PRO A 59 -6.33 35.85 20.72
CA PRO A 59 -5.24 35.26 19.96
C PRO A 59 -5.85 34.19 19.05
N THR A 60 -5.68 34.37 17.73
CA THR A 60 -6.08 33.38 16.75
C THR A 60 -5.51 32.03 17.21
N PRO A 61 -6.31 30.96 17.31
CA PRO A 61 -5.81 29.69 17.78
C PRO A 61 -4.62 29.30 16.91
N THR A 62 -3.44 29.18 17.53
CA THR A 62 -2.24 28.69 16.85
C THR A 62 -2.62 27.35 16.22
N PRO A 63 -2.52 27.18 14.88
CA PRO A 63 -2.89 25.93 14.25
C PRO A 63 -2.08 24.80 14.89
N GLU A 64 -2.75 23.70 15.24
CA GLU A 64 -2.04 22.52 15.72
C GLU A 64 -0.99 22.12 14.68
N PRO A 65 0.24 21.72 15.10
CA PRO A 65 1.31 21.42 14.16
C PRO A 65 0.92 20.25 13.27
N MET A 66 0.58 20.57 12.02
CA MET A 66 0.17 19.60 11.01
C MET A 66 1.34 18.63 10.77
N MET A 67 1.08 17.34 10.93
CA MET A 67 2.09 16.29 10.80
C MET A 67 2.06 15.70 9.39
N ALA A 68 3.23 15.31 8.87
CA ALA A 68 3.30 14.53 7.64
C ALA A 68 3.29 13.03 7.96
N VAL A 69 2.82 12.21 7.03
CA VAL A 69 2.95 10.75 7.05
C VAL A 69 3.70 10.33 5.79
N LYS A 70 4.75 9.54 5.97
CA LYS A 70 5.56 8.96 4.88
C LYS A 70 5.18 7.50 4.70
N VAL A 71 4.76 7.14 3.49
CA VAL A 71 4.49 5.75 3.11
C VAL A 71 5.81 4.97 3.04
N ILE A 72 5.93 3.90 3.83
CA ILE A 72 7.12 3.05 3.92
C ILE A 72 6.99 1.74 3.13
N GLU A 73 5.80 1.42 2.64
CA GLU A 73 5.54 0.34 1.69
C GLU A 73 4.30 0.67 0.86
N THR A 74 4.31 0.39 -0.45
CA THR A 74 3.19 0.74 -1.34
C THR A 74 1.88 0.10 -0.89
N CYS A 75 0.87 0.92 -0.64
CA CYS A 75 -0.38 0.51 0.00
C CYS A 75 -1.62 0.96 -0.78
N ASP A 76 -2.76 0.32 -0.49
CA ASP A 76 -4.06 0.77 -1.01
C ASP A 76 -4.52 2.03 -0.25
N PHE A 77 -5.07 3.00 -0.98
CA PHE A 77 -5.65 4.23 -0.42
C PHE A 77 -7.19 4.07 -0.45
N LEU A 78 -7.80 4.05 0.73
CA LEU A 78 -9.16 3.56 0.96
C LEU A 78 -10.14 4.70 1.26
N VAL A 79 -11.41 4.53 0.90
CA VAL A 79 -12.47 5.51 1.19
C VAL A 79 -12.91 5.51 2.66
N SER A 80 -12.73 4.39 3.36
CA SER A 80 -13.15 4.18 4.75
C SER A 80 -12.11 3.32 5.53
N PRO A 81 -12.05 3.44 6.87
CA PRO A 81 -11.09 2.72 7.72
C PRO A 81 -11.59 1.31 8.09
N GLU A 82 -12.00 0.52 7.10
CA GLU A 82 -12.56 -0.83 7.30
C GLU A 82 -11.94 -1.87 6.35
N ASN A 83 -11.96 -3.14 6.78
CA ASN A 83 -11.33 -4.21 6.00
C ASN A 83 -12.16 -4.51 4.75
N GLY A 84 -11.52 -4.44 3.58
CA GLY A 84 -12.19 -4.61 2.28
C GLY A 84 -12.88 -3.35 1.73
N ALA A 85 -12.61 -2.17 2.30
CA ALA A 85 -13.08 -0.89 1.79
C ALA A 85 -12.73 -0.66 0.31
N ASP A 86 -13.57 0.11 -0.38
CA ASP A 86 -13.28 0.59 -1.72
C ASP A 86 -12.07 1.53 -1.75
N LYS A 87 -11.44 1.63 -2.92
CA LYS A 87 -10.24 2.46 -3.14
C LYS A 87 -10.65 3.84 -3.62
N VAL A 88 -9.95 4.86 -3.15
CA VAL A 88 -10.17 6.26 -3.54
C VAL A 88 -10.01 6.39 -5.06
N THR A 89 -11.08 6.84 -5.73
CA THR A 89 -11.08 7.10 -7.18
C THR A 89 -10.04 8.18 -7.51
N GLY A 90 -9.27 7.98 -8.58
CA GLY A 90 -8.18 8.88 -8.98
C GLY A 90 -6.82 8.55 -8.33
N ALA A 91 -6.80 8.09 -7.07
CA ALA A 91 -5.57 7.66 -6.38
C ALA A 91 -5.82 6.36 -5.61
N ARG A 92 -5.78 5.21 -6.27
CA ARG A 92 -6.19 3.93 -5.66
C ARG A 92 -5.12 3.35 -4.72
N ARG A 93 -3.89 3.85 -4.80
CA ARG A 93 -2.71 3.45 -4.03
C ARG A 93 -1.80 4.63 -3.75
N LEU A 94 -1.10 4.59 -2.62
CA LEU A 94 0.05 5.45 -2.37
C LEU A 94 1.33 4.61 -2.51
N SER A 95 2.31 5.12 -3.23
CA SER A 95 3.61 4.43 -3.40
C SER A 95 4.51 4.65 -2.18
N ILE A 96 5.44 3.74 -1.91
CA ILE A 96 6.54 4.01 -0.98
C ILE A 96 7.24 5.35 -1.28
N ASP A 97 7.74 5.99 -0.22
CA ASP A 97 8.32 7.34 -0.18
C ASP A 97 7.29 8.48 -0.43
N THR A 98 6.01 8.18 -0.69
CA THR A 98 4.94 9.19 -0.76
C THR A 98 4.77 9.90 0.59
N LEU A 99 4.76 11.24 0.56
CA LEU A 99 4.34 12.06 1.68
C LEU A 99 2.86 12.43 1.52
N ALA A 100 2.10 12.28 2.60
CA ALA A 100 0.70 12.70 2.70
C ALA A 100 0.50 13.49 4.01
N LEU A 101 -0.47 14.40 4.02
CA LEU A 101 -0.82 15.17 5.22
C LEU A 101 -1.62 14.28 6.18
N LEU A 102 -1.20 14.18 7.44
CA LEU A 102 -1.99 13.51 8.48
C LEU A 102 -3.19 14.40 8.87
N ILE A 103 -4.40 13.85 8.74
CA ILE A 103 -5.63 14.48 9.22
C ILE A 103 -6.00 13.94 10.60
N ALA A 104 -5.97 12.61 10.77
CA ALA A 104 -6.35 11.95 12.01
C ALA A 104 -5.77 10.54 12.14
N GLU A 105 -5.67 10.05 13.38
CA GLU A 105 -5.35 8.66 13.70
C GLU A 105 -6.63 7.89 14.08
N GLU A 106 -7.10 7.00 13.20
CA GLU A 106 -8.35 6.25 13.39
C GLU A 106 -8.05 4.75 13.50
N GLY A 107 -7.86 4.26 14.73
CA GLY A 107 -7.56 2.85 15.01
C GLY A 107 -6.28 2.37 14.32
N SER A 108 -6.41 1.41 13.39
CA SER A 108 -5.32 0.87 12.58
C SER A 108 -4.97 1.71 11.34
N TYR A 109 -5.64 2.85 11.12
CA TYR A 109 -5.46 3.70 9.94
C TYR A 109 -4.95 5.10 10.28
N TYR A 110 -4.17 5.66 9.37
CA TYR A 110 -4.02 7.11 9.23
C TYR A 110 -5.08 7.59 8.24
N LYS A 111 -5.89 8.56 8.66
CA LYS A 111 -6.66 9.38 7.74
C LYS A 111 -5.71 10.43 7.17
N VAL A 112 -5.53 10.42 5.86
CA VAL A 112 -4.56 11.30 5.19
C VAL A 112 -5.22 12.06 4.05
N GLN A 113 -4.69 13.25 3.77
CA GLN A 113 -4.92 13.94 2.51
C GLN A 113 -3.73 13.73 1.59
N TYR A 114 -4.00 13.20 0.41
CA TYR A 114 -3.03 13.03 -0.67
C TYR A 114 -3.65 13.52 -1.97
N ALA A 115 -2.96 14.43 -2.69
CA ALA A 115 -3.46 15.05 -3.92
C ALA A 115 -4.91 15.60 -3.80
N LYS A 116 -5.21 16.33 -2.71
CA LYS A 116 -6.55 16.82 -2.28
C LYS A 116 -7.62 15.75 -2.06
N LEU A 117 -7.34 14.48 -2.35
CA LEU A 117 -8.21 13.38 -2.02
C LEU A 117 -8.01 13.03 -0.54
N THR A 118 -9.10 12.89 0.20
CA THR A 118 -9.10 12.43 1.59
C THR A 118 -9.42 10.94 1.61
N GLY A 119 -8.65 10.17 2.33
CA GLY A 119 -8.87 8.74 2.50
C GLY A 119 -8.03 8.15 3.61
N TYR A 120 -7.88 6.84 3.60
CA TYR A 120 -7.30 6.05 4.67
C TYR A 120 -6.19 5.14 4.17
N ILE A 121 -5.08 5.10 4.91
CA ILE A 121 -4.00 4.13 4.73
C ILE A 121 -3.74 3.40 6.04
N LEU A 122 -3.39 2.11 5.98
CA LEU A 122 -3.05 1.35 7.19
C LEU A 122 -1.74 1.86 7.80
N LYS A 123 -1.70 2.01 9.12
CA LYS A 123 -0.52 2.50 9.85
C LYS A 123 0.71 1.60 9.71
N GLU A 124 0.54 0.34 9.33
CA GLU A 124 1.67 -0.57 9.07
C GLU A 124 2.44 -0.23 7.79
N PHE A 125 1.85 0.54 6.87
CA PHE A 125 2.44 0.92 5.59
C PHE A 125 2.97 2.35 5.56
N ALA A 126 2.89 3.10 6.67
CA ALA A 126 3.39 4.46 6.72
C ALA A 126 3.88 4.83 8.14
N GLU A 127 4.77 5.81 8.23
CA GLU A 127 5.27 6.34 9.51
C GLU A 127 5.05 7.86 9.59
N ILE A 128 4.79 8.39 10.79
CA ILE A 128 4.68 9.83 10.99
C ILE A 128 6.04 10.47 10.75
N SER A 129 6.12 11.34 9.75
CA SER A 129 7.34 11.93 9.21
C SER A 129 7.49 13.38 9.67
N GLY A 130 7.53 13.58 10.99
CA GLY A 130 7.72 14.88 11.61
C GLY A 130 6.59 15.89 11.33
N GLN A 131 6.88 17.16 11.64
CA GLN A 131 6.01 18.27 11.28
C GLN A 131 6.08 18.50 9.76
N ALA A 132 4.94 18.82 9.14
CA ALA A 132 4.90 19.30 7.77
C ALA A 132 5.73 20.59 7.66
N SER A 133 6.54 20.73 6.61
CA SER A 133 7.21 21.99 6.28
C SER A 133 6.19 23.04 5.81
N GLU A 134 6.54 24.33 5.82
CA GLU A 134 5.73 25.37 5.17
C GLU A 134 5.44 25.05 3.69
N GLU A 135 6.36 24.34 3.04
CA GLU A 135 6.18 23.80 1.69
C GLU A 135 5.00 22.82 1.63
N LEU A 136 4.96 21.80 2.50
CA LEU A 136 3.82 20.86 2.64
C LEU A 136 2.53 21.54 3.11
N MET A 137 2.61 22.54 3.99
CA MET A 137 1.45 23.31 4.44
C MET A 137 0.91 24.27 3.35
N GLY A 138 1.76 24.69 2.42
CA GLY A 138 1.45 25.58 1.30
C GLY A 138 1.26 24.87 -0.06
N LEU A 139 1.33 23.53 -0.11
CA LEU A 139 1.28 22.78 -1.37
C LEU A 139 -0.03 23.01 -2.13
N LYS A 140 0.08 23.65 -3.29
CA LYS A 140 -0.74 23.30 -4.44
C LYS A 140 -0.47 21.82 -4.77
N LEU A 141 -1.48 21.13 -5.32
CA LEU A 141 -1.39 19.72 -5.75
C LEU A 141 -0.05 19.37 -6.42
N PRO A 142 0.42 18.10 -6.33
CA PRO A 142 1.23 17.56 -7.41
C PRO A 142 0.43 17.72 -8.70
N GLU A 143 0.86 18.64 -9.57
CA GLU A 143 0.28 18.75 -10.89
C GLU A 143 0.64 17.48 -11.66
N PHE A 144 -0.32 16.95 -12.44
CA PHE A 144 -0.01 15.88 -13.37
C PHE A 144 1.14 16.35 -14.28
N PRO A 145 2.01 15.45 -14.77
CA PRO A 145 3.01 15.84 -15.77
C PRO A 145 2.29 16.52 -16.93
N GLU A 146 2.45 17.84 -17.06
CA GLU A 146 1.74 18.60 -18.09
C GLU A 146 2.09 18.05 -19.47
N ASP A 147 1.10 18.07 -20.37
CA ASP A 147 1.28 17.68 -21.76
C ASP A 147 2.26 18.64 -22.44
N LYS A 148 3.54 18.27 -22.46
CA LYS A 148 4.53 18.95 -23.30
C LYS A 148 4.29 18.53 -24.74
N ALA A 149 3.46 19.31 -25.42
CA ALA A 149 3.16 19.15 -26.84
C ALA A 149 4.46 19.06 -27.66
N MET A 150 4.46 18.16 -28.63
CA MET A 150 5.61 17.92 -29.50
C MET A 150 5.15 17.79 -30.96
N THR A 151 6.09 17.84 -31.90
CA THR A 151 5.80 17.47 -33.29
C THR A 151 5.33 16.01 -33.31
N ALA A 152 4.21 15.74 -33.97
CA ALA A 152 3.64 14.41 -33.99
C ALA A 152 4.58 13.41 -34.68
N GLU A 153 4.83 12.26 -34.04
CA GLU A 153 5.72 11.21 -34.55
C GLU A 153 5.06 9.83 -34.41
N GLU A 154 5.28 8.93 -35.38
CA GLU A 154 4.81 7.56 -35.29
C GLU A 154 5.79 6.67 -34.54
N ARG A 155 5.25 5.76 -33.70
CA ARG A 155 6.04 4.77 -32.96
C ARG A 155 5.34 3.43 -32.89
N THR A 156 6.11 2.36 -33.07
CA THR A 156 5.64 0.98 -33.00
C THR A 156 5.73 0.41 -31.58
N THR A 157 4.64 -0.13 -31.04
CA THR A 157 4.64 -0.75 -29.71
C THR A 157 5.47 -2.03 -29.65
N THR A 158 6.18 -2.26 -28.53
CA THR A 158 7.01 -3.45 -28.31
C THR A 158 6.32 -4.50 -27.43
N GLU A 159 5.16 -4.19 -26.86
CA GLU A 159 4.34 -5.07 -26.04
C GLU A 159 2.83 -4.81 -26.26
N LEU A 160 1.98 -5.71 -25.77
CA LEU A 160 0.53 -5.47 -25.71
C LEU A 160 0.26 -4.33 -24.73
N SER A 161 -0.41 -3.27 -25.18
CA SER A 161 -0.65 -2.04 -24.43
C SER A 161 -2.12 -1.61 -24.46
N TYR A 162 -2.45 -0.54 -23.75
CA TYR A 162 -3.78 0.06 -23.73
C TYR A 162 -3.67 1.55 -23.37
N LEU A 163 -4.62 2.34 -23.86
CA LEU A 163 -4.72 3.76 -23.55
C LEU A 163 -5.30 3.98 -22.16
N ARG A 164 -4.73 4.91 -21.42
CA ARG A 164 -5.19 5.36 -20.11
C ARG A 164 -5.79 6.76 -20.16
N VAL A 165 -6.72 7.05 -19.26
CA VAL A 165 -7.32 8.38 -19.13
C VAL A 165 -6.30 9.41 -18.62
N TYR A 166 -5.32 8.99 -17.80
CA TYR A 166 -4.31 9.87 -17.19
C TYR A 166 -2.89 9.25 -17.21
N PRO A 167 -1.81 10.06 -17.13
CA PRO A 167 -0.41 9.62 -17.24
C PRO A 167 0.15 8.99 -15.95
N TYR A 168 -0.49 7.92 -15.45
CA TYR A 168 0.02 7.10 -14.35
C TYR A 168 -0.42 5.63 -14.51
N THR A 169 0.36 4.69 -13.96
CA THR A 169 0.37 3.29 -14.44
C THR A 169 -0.90 2.49 -14.16
N ASP A 170 -1.60 2.78 -13.06
CA ASP A 170 -2.87 2.18 -12.64
C ASP A 170 -4.11 3.05 -12.95
N SER A 171 -3.95 4.10 -13.77
CA SER A 171 -5.05 4.87 -14.33
C SER A 171 -6.04 3.98 -15.09
N GLU A 172 -7.30 4.39 -15.08
CA GLU A 172 -8.39 3.75 -15.80
C GLU A 172 -8.09 3.69 -17.30
N ARG A 173 -8.55 2.62 -17.95
CA ARG A 173 -8.49 2.51 -19.42
C ARG A 173 -9.44 3.54 -20.02
N VAL A 174 -9.06 4.16 -21.13
CA VAL A 174 -10.02 4.95 -21.92
C VAL A 174 -11.12 3.99 -22.37
N ALA A 175 -12.36 4.26 -21.97
CA ALA A 175 -13.50 3.41 -22.30
C ALA A 175 -13.67 3.30 -23.82
N GLU A 176 -14.21 2.16 -24.27
CA GLU A 176 -14.49 1.86 -25.69
C GLU A 176 -13.26 1.77 -26.62
N CYS A 177 -12.06 2.14 -26.13
CA CYS A 177 -10.82 2.03 -26.89
C CYS A 177 -10.25 0.61 -26.87
N PRO A 178 -9.80 0.08 -28.03
CA PRO A 178 -9.21 -1.26 -28.10
C PRO A 178 -7.86 -1.34 -27.39
N GLU A 179 -7.48 -2.54 -26.98
CA GLU A 179 -6.07 -2.83 -26.66
C GLU A 179 -5.21 -2.64 -27.91
N ILE A 180 -3.94 -2.28 -27.71
CA ILE A 180 -2.96 -2.00 -28.76
C ILE A 180 -2.01 -3.20 -28.84
N PRO A 181 -2.14 -4.08 -29.86
CA PRO A 181 -1.25 -5.24 -30.02
C PRO A 181 0.22 -4.82 -30.09
N ARG A 182 1.13 -5.73 -29.70
CA ARG A 182 2.56 -5.59 -29.98
C ARG A 182 2.78 -5.46 -31.50
N GLY A 183 3.61 -4.51 -31.91
CA GLY A 183 3.88 -4.24 -33.32
C GLY A 183 2.86 -3.32 -33.98
N SER A 184 2.03 -2.61 -33.21
CA SER A 184 1.09 -1.63 -33.76
C SER A 184 1.71 -0.24 -33.71
N ASP A 185 1.50 0.53 -34.76
CA ASP A 185 1.92 1.93 -34.82
C ASP A 185 0.89 2.83 -34.14
N VAL A 186 1.39 3.80 -33.36
CA VAL A 186 0.59 4.86 -32.73
C VAL A 186 1.26 6.21 -32.99
N THR A 187 0.47 7.28 -33.03
CA THR A 187 1.01 8.64 -33.19
C THR A 187 1.20 9.28 -31.81
N VAL A 188 2.43 9.62 -31.44
CA VAL A 188 2.74 10.42 -30.25
C VAL A 188 2.44 11.89 -30.53
N ILE A 189 1.75 12.56 -29.60
CA ILE A 189 1.36 13.98 -29.73
C ILE A 189 1.85 14.86 -28.57
N ALA A 190 2.16 14.28 -27.40
CA ALA A 190 2.76 15.00 -26.28
C ALA A 190 3.53 14.08 -25.33
N VAL A 191 4.46 14.67 -24.56
CA VAL A 191 5.19 14.01 -23.48
C VAL A 191 4.58 14.38 -22.13
N ALA A 192 4.20 13.37 -21.34
CA ALA A 192 3.69 13.53 -19.98
C ALA A 192 4.51 12.66 -19.01
N GLY A 193 5.69 13.15 -18.60
CA GLY A 193 6.59 12.43 -17.70
C GLY A 193 7.08 11.09 -18.29
N SER A 194 6.78 9.98 -17.61
CA SER A 194 7.05 8.60 -18.07
C SER A 194 6.05 8.06 -19.09
N PHE A 195 5.12 8.91 -19.56
CA PHE A 195 4.10 8.57 -20.55
C PHE A 195 4.26 9.39 -21.82
N TYR A 196 3.79 8.82 -22.91
CA TYR A 196 3.38 9.55 -24.11
C TYR A 196 1.86 9.69 -24.10
N LYS A 197 1.37 10.87 -24.49
CA LYS A 197 0.00 11.01 -24.97
C LYS A 197 0.01 10.65 -26.45
N VAL A 198 -0.83 9.70 -26.83
CA VAL A 198 -0.87 9.14 -28.18
C VAL A 198 -2.27 9.08 -28.73
N THR A 199 -2.38 9.01 -30.05
CA THR A 199 -3.60 8.65 -30.77
C THR A 199 -3.45 7.28 -31.43
N TYR A 200 -4.48 6.45 -31.33
CA TYR A 200 -4.57 5.14 -31.96
C TYR A 200 -6.04 4.80 -32.25
N ASN A 201 -6.37 4.45 -33.49
CA ASN A 201 -7.74 4.13 -33.93
C ASN A 201 -8.81 5.13 -33.43
N ASN A 202 -8.57 6.43 -33.67
CA ASN A 202 -9.38 7.57 -33.21
C ASN A 202 -9.49 7.79 -31.70
N CYS A 203 -8.93 6.91 -30.86
CA CYS A 203 -8.81 7.13 -29.43
C CYS A 203 -7.58 7.97 -29.09
N THR A 204 -7.70 8.84 -28.09
CA THR A 204 -6.58 9.60 -27.50
C THR A 204 -6.42 9.20 -26.03
N GLY A 205 -5.18 8.96 -25.59
CA GLY A 205 -4.91 8.66 -24.19
C GLY A 205 -3.42 8.45 -23.91
N TYR A 206 -3.10 8.01 -22.69
CA TYR A 206 -1.72 7.86 -22.22
C TYR A 206 -1.24 6.41 -22.28
N ILE A 207 -0.03 6.23 -22.80
CA ILE A 207 0.70 4.97 -22.88
C ILE A 207 2.09 5.14 -22.24
N THR A 208 2.60 4.10 -21.60
CA THR A 208 3.91 4.10 -20.95
C THR A 208 5.04 4.14 -21.97
N LYS A 209 6.08 4.97 -21.74
CA LYS A 209 7.27 5.03 -22.61
C LYS A 209 8.00 3.69 -22.76
N SER A 210 7.97 2.87 -21.71
CA SER A 210 8.50 1.50 -21.72
C SER A 210 7.88 0.62 -22.82
N SER A 211 6.66 0.92 -23.27
CA SER A 211 5.98 0.18 -24.34
C SER A 211 6.56 0.46 -25.73
N PHE A 212 7.61 1.27 -25.82
CA PHE A 212 8.45 1.54 -26.99
C PHE A 212 9.93 1.18 -26.74
N ASN A 213 10.23 0.39 -25.70
CA ASN A 213 11.57 0.13 -25.15
C ASN A 213 12.33 1.37 -24.64
N GLU A 214 11.68 2.53 -24.49
CA GLU A 214 12.32 3.70 -23.90
C GLU A 214 12.20 3.71 -22.38
N HIS A 215 13.35 3.61 -21.72
CA HIS A 215 13.51 3.95 -20.32
C HIS A 215 13.87 5.43 -20.21
N THR A 216 13.13 6.19 -19.40
CA THR A 216 13.47 7.59 -19.12
C THR A 216 14.60 7.68 -18.11
N ASP A 217 15.83 7.72 -18.61
CA ASP A 217 16.92 8.36 -17.88
C ASP A 217 16.74 9.89 -17.93
N SER A 218 17.20 10.58 -16.88
CA SER A 218 17.32 12.03 -16.87
C SER A 218 18.77 12.41 -16.59
N ASP A 219 19.40 13.12 -17.52
CA ASP A 219 20.70 13.78 -17.33
C ASP A 219 20.73 14.63 -16.04
N GLY A 220 21.84 14.76 -15.32
CA GLY A 220 23.18 14.19 -15.52
C GLY A 220 24.15 14.71 -14.45
N SER A 221 25.42 14.25 -14.49
CA SER A 221 26.53 14.64 -13.60
C SER A 221 26.57 14.07 -12.17
N GLY A 222 27.15 12.87 -12.03
CA GLY A 222 27.98 12.48 -10.90
C GLY A 222 27.30 12.18 -9.56
N GLY A 223 26.71 10.99 -9.41
CA GLY A 223 26.12 10.60 -8.13
C GLY A 223 25.69 9.13 -8.00
N SER A 224 25.32 8.78 -6.76
CA SER A 224 24.77 7.48 -6.36
C SER A 224 23.61 7.03 -7.24
N GLN A 225 23.60 5.75 -7.65
CA GLN A 225 22.54 5.19 -8.49
C GLN A 225 21.19 5.14 -7.75
N THR A 226 20.25 5.98 -8.17
CA THR A 226 18.90 6.10 -7.64
C THR A 226 17.95 5.10 -8.30
N TYR A 227 17.87 3.90 -7.74
CA TYR A 227 16.90 2.90 -8.20
C TYR A 227 15.48 3.20 -7.69
N SER A 228 14.51 3.15 -8.61
CA SER A 228 13.07 3.33 -8.37
C SER A 228 12.32 2.00 -8.24
N ALA A 229 11.19 2.00 -7.53
CA ALA A 229 10.39 0.80 -7.29
C ALA A 229 9.89 0.19 -8.63
N PRO A 230 9.80 -1.15 -8.74
CA PRO A 230 9.42 -1.80 -9.98
C PRO A 230 7.94 -1.56 -10.30
N THR A 231 7.66 -1.16 -11.54
CA THR A 231 6.30 -0.91 -12.05
C THR A 231 6.04 -1.71 -13.33
N GLY A 232 4.77 -1.81 -13.72
CA GLY A 232 4.37 -2.58 -14.91
C GLY A 232 4.20 -4.09 -14.64
N PRO A 233 4.20 -4.93 -15.70
CA PRO A 233 3.89 -6.35 -15.59
C PRO A 233 5.00 -7.13 -14.88
N LYS A 234 4.59 -8.02 -13.96
CA LYS A 234 5.51 -8.91 -13.23
C LYS A 234 6.19 -9.88 -14.18
N ASN A 235 7.44 -9.60 -14.52
CA ASN A 235 8.27 -10.37 -15.44
C ASN A 235 9.73 -10.43 -14.95
N ALA A 236 10.65 -10.96 -15.77
CA ALA A 236 12.07 -11.08 -15.43
C ALA A 236 12.77 -9.72 -15.21
N GLY A 237 12.35 -8.68 -15.94
CA GLY A 237 12.83 -7.30 -15.78
C GLY A 237 12.33 -6.68 -14.48
N TYR A 238 11.03 -6.83 -14.19
CA TYR A 238 10.38 -6.35 -12.96
C TYR A 238 11.11 -6.83 -11.69
N VAL A 239 11.45 -8.13 -11.60
CA VAL A 239 12.16 -8.66 -10.42
C VAL A 239 13.64 -8.27 -10.37
N ARG A 240 14.29 -8.05 -11.53
CA ARG A 240 15.65 -7.49 -11.56
C ARG A 240 15.66 -6.04 -11.07
N GLN A 241 14.73 -5.21 -11.54
CA GLN A 241 14.57 -3.83 -11.07
C GLN A 241 14.22 -3.80 -9.57
N GLY A 242 13.26 -4.62 -9.14
CA GLY A 242 12.86 -4.75 -7.73
C GLY A 242 14.01 -5.15 -6.83
N TYR A 243 14.87 -6.07 -7.27
CA TYR A 243 16.08 -6.43 -6.53
C TYR A 243 17.03 -5.23 -6.39
N LEU A 244 17.35 -4.53 -7.49
CA LEU A 244 18.26 -3.39 -7.46
C LEU A 244 17.72 -2.24 -6.58
N TRP A 245 16.43 -1.96 -6.69
CA TRP A 245 15.68 -1.00 -5.86
C TRP A 245 15.72 -1.30 -4.37
N ALA A 246 15.46 -2.56 -3.99
CA ALA A 246 15.53 -2.98 -2.59
C ALA A 246 16.98 -3.00 -2.09
N LYS A 247 17.92 -3.45 -2.92
CA LYS A 247 19.35 -3.53 -2.60
C LYS A 247 19.98 -2.16 -2.36
N SER A 248 19.53 -1.11 -3.05
CA SER A 248 20.00 0.27 -2.83
C SER A 248 19.51 0.87 -1.51
N ARG A 249 18.45 0.31 -0.91
CA ARG A 249 17.88 0.73 0.38
C ARG A 249 18.31 -0.15 1.54
N ARG A 250 18.58 -1.44 1.29
CA ARG A 250 18.90 -2.46 2.31
C ARG A 250 19.99 -3.41 1.81
N ALA A 251 21.17 -3.30 2.40
CA ALA A 251 22.37 -4.06 2.03
C ALA A 251 22.23 -5.59 2.24
N ASP A 252 21.31 -6.02 3.09
CA ASP A 252 20.95 -7.41 3.37
C ASP A 252 19.92 -8.01 2.38
N THR A 253 19.37 -7.22 1.45
CA THR A 253 18.62 -7.74 0.30
C THR A 253 19.45 -8.75 -0.50
N ARG A 254 18.85 -9.91 -0.80
CA ARG A 254 19.43 -10.99 -1.62
C ARG A 254 18.62 -11.32 -2.87
N GLY A 255 17.38 -10.88 -2.95
CA GLY A 255 16.52 -11.11 -4.12
C GLY A 255 15.26 -10.26 -4.14
N PHE A 256 14.36 -10.58 -5.07
CA PHE A 256 13.02 -10.02 -5.15
C PHE A 256 12.09 -11.04 -5.82
N ILE A 257 10.88 -11.26 -5.29
CA ILE A 257 9.89 -12.18 -5.86
C ILE A 257 8.65 -11.41 -6.33
N ALA A 258 8.16 -11.75 -7.52
CA ALA A 258 6.90 -11.22 -8.04
C ALA A 258 6.15 -12.29 -8.83
N ILE A 259 4.94 -12.66 -8.40
CA ILE A 259 4.13 -13.68 -9.09
C ILE A 259 2.96 -13.02 -9.84
N PRO A 260 2.80 -13.26 -11.16
CA PRO A 260 1.66 -12.77 -11.93
C PRO A 260 0.33 -13.29 -11.37
N GLY A 261 -0.72 -12.47 -11.43
CA GLY A 261 -2.06 -12.83 -10.93
C GLY A 261 -2.21 -12.84 -9.41
N THR A 262 -1.18 -12.48 -8.65
CA THR A 262 -1.26 -12.33 -7.18
C THR A 262 -0.81 -10.94 -6.71
N ASN A 263 -0.93 -10.63 -5.42
CA ASN A 263 -0.32 -9.47 -4.78
C ASN A 263 1.17 -9.66 -4.41
N ILE A 264 1.71 -10.88 -4.53
CA ILE A 264 3.09 -11.22 -4.13
C ILE A 264 4.10 -10.42 -4.96
N SER A 265 4.78 -9.47 -4.34
CA SER A 265 5.71 -8.53 -4.98
C SER A 265 6.66 -7.91 -3.94
N TYR A 266 7.63 -8.70 -3.48
CA TYR A 266 8.39 -8.39 -2.25
C TYR A 266 9.90 -8.53 -2.44
N PRO A 267 10.70 -7.67 -1.77
CA PRO A 267 12.12 -7.93 -1.53
C PRO A 267 12.32 -9.27 -0.81
N ILE A 268 13.38 -9.99 -1.17
CA ILE A 268 13.83 -11.17 -0.44
C ILE A 268 15.05 -10.77 0.39
N MET A 269 14.86 -10.78 1.71
CA MET A 269 15.87 -10.40 2.69
C MET A 269 16.69 -11.60 3.15
N LEU A 270 17.85 -11.35 3.74
CA LEU A 270 18.58 -12.33 4.52
C LEU A 270 18.83 -11.76 5.91
N ASP A 271 18.60 -12.57 6.93
CA ASP A 271 19.08 -12.26 8.27
C ASP A 271 20.57 -12.68 8.39
N PRO A 272 21.53 -11.73 8.50
CA PRO A 272 22.94 -12.06 8.65
C PRO A 272 23.28 -12.67 10.02
N SER A 273 22.37 -12.57 11.00
CA SER A 273 22.54 -13.11 12.36
C SER A 273 21.96 -14.52 12.55
N ALA A 274 21.26 -15.05 11.53
CA ALA A 274 20.60 -16.36 11.54
C ALA A 274 19.61 -16.61 12.71
N GLN A 275 19.02 -15.56 13.28
CA GLN A 275 18.04 -15.59 14.38
C GLN A 275 16.59 -15.45 13.91
N ASN A 276 16.32 -15.53 12.60
CA ASN A 276 15.03 -15.26 11.97
C ASN A 276 14.55 -13.81 12.16
N PHE A 277 15.44 -12.82 12.17
CA PHE A 277 15.12 -11.40 12.34
C PHE A 277 13.92 -10.94 11.48
N TYR A 278 13.93 -11.29 10.19
CA TYR A 278 12.86 -10.95 9.24
C TYR A 278 11.55 -11.74 9.39
N HIS A 279 11.45 -12.65 10.36
CA HIS A 279 10.18 -13.25 10.76
C HIS A 279 9.29 -12.25 11.54
N SER A 280 9.91 -11.30 12.24
CA SER A 280 9.25 -10.30 13.09
C SER A 280 9.61 -8.85 12.75
N HIS A 281 10.24 -8.62 11.59
CA HIS A 281 10.60 -7.30 11.08
C HIS A 281 10.27 -7.16 9.60
N THR A 282 9.79 -5.99 9.18
CA THR A 282 9.59 -5.62 7.77
C THR A 282 10.92 -5.66 7.02
N TRP A 283 10.88 -5.62 5.68
CA TRP A 283 12.09 -5.62 4.86
C TRP A 283 13.01 -4.40 5.10
N LEU A 284 12.45 -3.30 5.62
CA LEU A 284 13.21 -2.12 6.09
C LEU A 284 13.77 -2.27 7.52
N GLY A 285 13.60 -3.43 8.15
CA GLY A 285 14.10 -3.74 9.50
C GLY A 285 13.31 -3.12 10.65
N LYS A 286 12.07 -2.67 10.42
CA LYS A 286 11.16 -2.16 11.47
C LYS A 286 10.38 -3.33 12.08
N PRO A 287 10.15 -3.39 13.41
CA PRO A 287 9.36 -4.47 14.01
C PRO A 287 7.95 -4.58 13.39
N SER A 288 7.53 -5.81 13.07
CA SER A 288 6.21 -6.11 12.50
C SER A 288 5.87 -7.59 12.67
N SER A 289 4.65 -7.89 13.13
CA SER A 289 4.12 -9.26 13.25
C SER A 289 3.93 -9.98 11.91
N ARG A 290 4.07 -9.27 10.78
CA ARG A 290 3.97 -9.83 9.41
C ARG A 290 5.33 -10.16 8.80
N GLY A 291 6.43 -9.73 9.43
CA GLY A 291 7.78 -9.95 8.96
C GLY A 291 8.04 -9.39 7.54
N ALA A 292 8.95 -10.05 6.83
CA ALA A 292 9.24 -9.86 5.42
C ALA A 292 9.22 -11.21 4.68
N ILE A 293 9.51 -11.20 3.37
CA ILE A 293 9.94 -12.41 2.68
C ILE A 293 11.46 -12.54 2.85
N TYR A 294 11.93 -13.70 3.33
CA TYR A 294 13.33 -13.87 3.72
C TYR A 294 13.90 -15.24 3.36
N LEU A 295 15.22 -15.31 3.27
CA LEU A 295 15.96 -16.56 3.13
C LEU A 295 16.24 -17.17 4.50
N TYR A 296 16.12 -18.50 4.61
CA TYR A 296 16.57 -19.22 5.81
C TYR A 296 18.10 -19.15 6.02
N ARG A 297 18.86 -18.91 4.93
CA ARG A 297 20.33 -18.85 4.87
C ARG A 297 20.79 -18.32 3.50
N GLU A 298 22.07 -17.95 3.36
CA GLU A 298 22.63 -17.41 2.11
C GLU A 298 22.29 -18.29 0.87
N PRO A 299 21.97 -17.70 -0.30
CA PRO A 299 21.45 -18.41 -1.47
C PRO A 299 22.56 -19.08 -2.31
N ASN A 300 23.57 -19.64 -1.64
CA ASN A 300 24.72 -20.31 -2.24
C ASN A 300 24.50 -21.83 -2.42
N ALA A 301 23.38 -22.36 -1.91
CA ALA A 301 22.98 -23.76 -1.96
C ALA A 301 22.28 -24.12 -3.28
N LYS A 302 22.27 -25.41 -3.65
CA LYS A 302 21.50 -25.92 -4.80
C LYS A 302 19.99 -25.84 -4.58
N LEU A 303 19.53 -25.99 -3.34
CA LEU A 303 18.16 -25.68 -2.92
C LEU A 303 18.17 -24.44 -2.03
N ILE A 304 17.46 -23.39 -2.47
CA ILE A 304 17.35 -22.12 -1.74
C ILE A 304 15.98 -22.03 -1.06
N HIS A 305 15.96 -21.74 0.24
CA HIS A 305 14.75 -21.73 1.06
C HIS A 305 14.26 -20.30 1.25
N VAL A 306 13.08 -19.99 0.70
CA VAL A 306 12.43 -18.68 0.82
C VAL A 306 11.20 -18.83 1.71
N ILE A 307 11.15 -18.08 2.80
CA ILE A 307 10.11 -18.16 3.82
C ILE A 307 9.30 -16.86 3.83
N GLY A 308 7.99 -16.98 4.02
CA GLY A 308 7.09 -15.85 4.20
C GLY A 308 5.84 -16.25 4.99
N HIS A 309 5.28 -15.32 5.75
CA HIS A 309 4.04 -15.56 6.50
C HIS A 309 2.84 -15.81 5.57
N ASN A 310 1.88 -16.61 6.03
CA ASN A 310 0.62 -16.82 5.30
C ASN A 310 -0.31 -15.60 5.49
N SER A 311 -0.19 -14.83 6.57
CA SER A 311 -0.87 -13.51 6.74
C SER A 311 -2.37 -13.48 6.38
N ARG A 312 -3.08 -14.59 6.67
CA ARG A 312 -4.44 -14.91 6.23
C ARG A 312 -5.43 -13.74 6.32
N ASN A 313 -5.48 -13.08 7.47
CA ASN A 313 -6.44 -12.00 7.75
C ASN A 313 -6.31 -10.77 6.83
N SER A 314 -5.12 -10.52 6.26
CA SER A 314 -4.87 -9.44 5.29
C SER A 314 -4.65 -9.94 3.87
N GLY A 315 -4.55 -11.25 3.66
CA GLY A 315 -4.34 -11.87 2.35
C GLY A 315 -3.01 -11.52 1.66
N THR A 316 -2.00 -11.06 2.41
CA THR A 316 -0.71 -10.55 1.90
C THR A 316 0.44 -11.55 2.08
N MET A 317 1.69 -11.12 1.90
CA MET A 317 2.89 -11.93 2.09
C MET A 317 2.86 -13.17 1.18
N PHE A 318 2.82 -14.38 1.73
CA PHE A 318 2.70 -15.62 0.96
C PHE A 318 1.29 -16.24 0.98
N HIS A 319 0.26 -15.53 1.44
CA HIS A 319 -1.13 -16.03 1.42
C HIS A 319 -1.55 -16.59 0.05
N GLN A 320 -1.30 -15.81 -1.01
CA GLN A 320 -1.76 -16.13 -2.35
C GLN A 320 -0.95 -17.26 -3.02
N LEU A 321 0.03 -17.86 -2.33
CA LEU A 321 0.56 -19.17 -2.73
C LEU A 321 -0.52 -20.25 -2.69
N HIS A 322 -1.49 -20.16 -1.76
CA HIS A 322 -2.65 -21.06 -1.73
C HIS A 322 -3.59 -20.85 -2.93
N SER A 323 -3.69 -19.64 -3.46
CA SER A 323 -4.41 -19.37 -4.72
C SER A 323 -3.74 -20.07 -5.91
N ILE A 324 -2.40 -20.09 -5.95
CA ILE A 324 -1.63 -20.81 -6.97
C ILE A 324 -1.80 -22.32 -6.84
N GLN A 325 -1.64 -22.86 -5.62
CA GLN A 325 -1.88 -24.26 -5.27
C GLN A 325 -3.27 -24.72 -5.75
N ASN A 326 -4.33 -24.03 -5.33
CA ASN A 326 -5.71 -24.38 -5.69
C ASN A 326 -5.97 -24.27 -7.19
N SER A 327 -5.40 -23.28 -7.86
CA SER A 327 -5.48 -23.13 -9.32
C SER A 327 -4.82 -24.30 -10.06
N LEU A 328 -3.59 -24.69 -9.67
CA LEU A 328 -2.87 -25.79 -10.30
C LEU A 328 -3.44 -27.17 -9.95
N LYS A 329 -4.08 -27.36 -8.81
CA LYS A 329 -4.85 -28.59 -8.52
C LYS A 329 -6.04 -28.75 -9.44
N LYS A 330 -6.73 -27.66 -9.75
CA LYS A 330 -7.89 -27.65 -10.66
C LYS A 330 -7.46 -27.73 -12.14
N ASN A 331 -6.35 -27.11 -12.51
CA ASN A 331 -5.79 -27.14 -13.85
C ASN A 331 -4.25 -27.30 -13.79
N PRO A 332 -3.73 -28.53 -13.74
CA PRO A 332 -2.29 -28.77 -13.69
C PRO A 332 -1.55 -28.27 -14.93
N GLY A 333 -2.25 -28.09 -16.06
CA GLY A 333 -1.75 -27.47 -17.28
C GLY A 333 -1.50 -25.96 -17.19
N GLY A 334 -2.04 -25.28 -16.17
CA GLY A 334 -2.01 -23.81 -16.01
C GLY A 334 -0.61 -23.18 -15.86
N ASN A 335 -0.58 -21.85 -15.68
CA ASN A 335 0.68 -21.10 -15.58
C ASN A 335 1.48 -21.52 -14.32
N LYS A 336 2.69 -22.03 -14.55
CA LYS A 336 3.62 -22.51 -13.50
C LYS A 336 4.82 -21.57 -13.30
N THR A 337 4.77 -20.36 -13.86
CA THR A 337 5.90 -19.41 -13.89
C THR A 337 5.92 -18.53 -12.65
N VAL A 338 7.05 -18.50 -11.95
CA VAL A 338 7.37 -17.57 -10.87
C VAL A 338 8.51 -16.67 -11.34
N TYR A 339 8.33 -15.36 -11.30
CA TYR A 339 9.45 -14.45 -11.46
C TYR A 339 10.06 -14.16 -10.10
N MET A 340 11.36 -14.36 -10.00
CA MET A 340 12.11 -14.16 -8.76
C MET A 340 13.58 -13.94 -9.11
N TYR A 341 14.10 -12.75 -8.82
CA TYR A 341 15.54 -12.50 -8.87
C TYR A 341 16.15 -13.16 -7.64
N LEU A 342 16.90 -14.26 -7.83
CA LEU A 342 17.58 -14.98 -6.76
C LEU A 342 18.72 -15.82 -7.37
N ALA A 343 19.90 -15.83 -6.72
CA ALA A 343 21.10 -16.52 -7.23
C ALA A 343 21.42 -16.22 -8.73
N GLY A 344 21.19 -14.98 -9.17
CA GLY A 344 21.41 -14.53 -10.55
C GLY A 344 20.37 -15.02 -11.57
N LYS A 345 19.39 -15.84 -11.17
CA LYS A 345 18.26 -16.28 -12.00
C LYS A 345 17.06 -15.36 -11.78
N THR A 346 16.22 -15.19 -12.79
CA THR A 346 15.02 -14.30 -12.75
C THR A 346 13.69 -15.04 -12.97
N THR A 347 13.73 -16.22 -13.57
CA THR A 347 12.55 -16.97 -14.01
C THR A 347 12.64 -18.39 -13.48
N TRP A 348 11.55 -18.86 -12.88
CA TRP A 348 11.46 -20.15 -12.24
C TRP A 348 10.16 -20.85 -12.64
N LYS A 349 10.16 -22.19 -12.65
CA LYS A 349 8.97 -23.01 -12.87
C LYS A 349 8.67 -23.88 -11.66
N ILE A 350 7.41 -23.92 -11.26
CA ILE A 350 6.89 -24.85 -10.24
C ILE A 350 6.95 -26.27 -10.80
N TRP A 351 7.53 -27.20 -10.03
CA TRP A 351 7.63 -28.63 -10.38
C TRP A 351 6.92 -29.56 -9.40
N ALA A 352 6.78 -29.15 -8.13
CA ALA A 352 5.93 -29.81 -7.15
C ALA A 352 5.34 -28.79 -6.17
N PHE A 353 4.20 -29.12 -5.56
CA PHE A 353 3.73 -28.42 -4.36
C PHE A 353 2.87 -29.33 -3.50
N TYR A 354 2.88 -29.11 -2.19
CA TYR A 354 1.94 -29.75 -1.26
C TYR A 354 1.78 -28.95 0.03
N GLU A 355 0.61 -29.09 0.66
CA GLU A 355 0.36 -28.62 2.02
C GLU A 355 0.35 -29.81 2.98
N THR A 356 1.09 -29.70 4.08
CA THR A 356 1.13 -30.74 5.12
C THR A 356 -0.02 -30.60 6.11
N PRO A 357 -0.51 -31.70 6.71
CA PRO A 357 -1.57 -31.64 7.72
C PRO A 357 -1.09 -31.00 9.04
N ALA A 358 -2.02 -30.76 9.97
CA ALA A 358 -1.73 -30.11 11.26
C ALA A 358 -0.71 -30.87 12.12
N ASP A 359 -0.75 -32.19 12.06
CA ASP A 359 0.00 -33.19 12.82
C ASP A 359 1.27 -33.68 12.12
N GLU A 360 1.64 -33.07 10.99
CA GLU A 360 2.91 -33.33 10.31
C GLU A 360 4.10 -33.24 11.29
N PRO A 361 5.06 -34.17 11.27
CA PRO A 361 6.22 -34.08 12.14
C PRO A 361 7.02 -32.78 11.90
N ALA A 362 7.40 -32.09 12.99
CA ALA A 362 8.26 -30.91 12.91
C ALA A 362 9.62 -31.20 12.20
N SER A 363 10.05 -32.46 12.20
CA SER A 363 11.21 -32.93 11.44
C SER A 363 11.06 -32.76 9.92
N THR A 364 9.85 -32.71 9.35
CA THR A 364 9.66 -32.44 7.92
C THR A 364 10.19 -31.06 7.55
N LEU A 365 9.83 -30.02 8.30
CA LEU A 365 10.36 -28.67 8.05
C LEU A 365 11.88 -28.64 8.25
N THR A 366 12.38 -29.22 9.34
CA THR A 366 13.82 -29.32 9.64
C THR A 366 14.61 -30.04 8.54
N ASN A 367 14.09 -31.13 8.00
CA ASN A 367 14.71 -31.89 6.92
C ASN A 367 14.74 -31.08 5.62
N ILE A 368 13.66 -30.36 5.30
CA ILE A 368 13.60 -29.48 4.12
C ILE A 368 14.63 -28.36 4.26
N VAL A 369 14.58 -27.55 5.33
CA VAL A 369 15.46 -26.37 5.47
C VAL A 369 16.95 -26.68 5.66
N ASN A 370 17.29 -27.90 6.10
CA ASN A 370 18.67 -28.39 6.15
C ASN A 370 19.14 -29.03 4.83
N THR A 371 18.25 -29.32 3.87
CA THR A 371 18.64 -29.89 2.58
C THR A 371 19.22 -28.81 1.66
N LEU A 372 20.54 -28.66 1.64
CA LEU A 372 21.20 -27.66 0.77
C LEU A 372 21.49 -28.18 -0.64
N ASN A 373 21.80 -29.48 -0.75
CA ASN A 373 22.18 -30.15 -1.99
C ASN A 373 21.31 -31.40 -2.16
N PRO A 374 20.09 -31.28 -2.70
CA PRO A 374 19.17 -32.40 -2.82
C PRO A 374 19.67 -33.45 -3.82
N THR A 375 19.60 -34.72 -3.44
CA THR A 375 19.81 -35.84 -4.35
C THR A 375 18.59 -36.05 -5.25
N GLN A 376 18.72 -36.82 -6.33
CA GLN A 376 17.56 -37.15 -7.17
C GLN A 376 16.46 -37.86 -6.36
N SER A 377 16.82 -38.84 -5.52
CA SER A 377 15.85 -39.52 -4.64
C SER A 377 15.12 -38.57 -3.69
N TRP A 378 15.78 -37.51 -3.20
CA TRP A 378 15.12 -36.48 -2.40
C TRP A 378 14.10 -35.70 -3.24
N ILE A 379 14.46 -35.30 -4.47
CA ILE A 379 13.57 -34.59 -5.41
C ILE A 379 12.36 -35.48 -5.76
N ASP A 380 12.61 -36.75 -6.06
CA ASP A 380 11.58 -37.74 -6.39
C ASP A 380 10.61 -37.93 -5.21
N SER A 381 11.10 -37.91 -3.97
CA SER A 381 10.23 -37.95 -2.78
C SER A 381 9.41 -36.68 -2.57
N GLN A 382 9.85 -35.50 -3.04
CA GLN A 382 9.02 -34.29 -3.04
C GLN A 382 7.99 -34.31 -4.17
N LEU A 383 8.35 -34.84 -5.35
CA LEU A 383 7.43 -35.09 -6.46
C LEU A 383 6.32 -36.07 -6.05
N ALA A 384 6.66 -37.15 -5.35
CA ALA A 384 5.69 -38.15 -4.86
C ALA A 384 4.70 -37.58 -3.82
N ARG A 385 5.03 -36.47 -3.16
CA ARG A 385 4.11 -35.73 -2.27
C ARG A 385 3.26 -34.69 -3.00
N SER A 386 3.57 -34.36 -4.26
CA SER A 386 2.92 -33.28 -5.00
C SER A 386 1.42 -33.53 -5.16
N GLU A 387 0.59 -32.51 -4.87
CA GLU A 387 -0.87 -32.62 -4.98
C GLU A 387 -1.38 -32.60 -6.44
N ALA A 388 -0.48 -32.42 -7.41
CA ALA A 388 -0.76 -32.52 -8.84
C ALA A 388 0.52 -32.90 -9.62
N ASP A 389 0.37 -33.65 -10.71
CA ASP A 389 1.40 -33.78 -11.75
C ASP A 389 1.37 -32.54 -12.64
N LEU A 390 2.49 -31.83 -12.68
CA LEU A 390 2.64 -30.56 -13.38
C LEU A 390 3.31 -30.69 -14.76
N GLY A 391 3.78 -31.88 -15.14
CA GLY A 391 4.55 -32.09 -16.37
C GLY A 391 5.89 -31.34 -16.41
N VAL A 392 6.43 -30.95 -15.25
CA VAL A 392 7.69 -30.20 -15.11
C VAL A 392 8.67 -31.01 -14.27
N GLY A 393 9.56 -31.78 -14.93
CA GLY A 393 10.61 -32.51 -14.21
C GLY A 393 11.68 -31.60 -13.60
N ALA A 394 12.26 -32.01 -12.48
CA ALA A 394 13.41 -31.37 -11.83
C ALA A 394 14.52 -32.40 -11.55
N THR A 395 15.78 -31.95 -11.56
CA THR A 395 16.95 -32.82 -11.34
C THR A 395 17.95 -32.18 -10.38
N ALA A 396 18.80 -33.00 -9.76
CA ALA A 396 19.87 -32.55 -8.86
C ALA A 396 20.89 -31.59 -9.54
N GLY A 397 20.95 -31.57 -10.88
CA GLY A 397 21.77 -30.62 -11.63
C GLY A 397 21.20 -29.19 -11.64
N ASN A 398 19.88 -29.03 -11.53
CA ASN A 398 19.21 -27.73 -11.61
C ASN A 398 19.54 -26.83 -10.39
N GLN A 399 19.39 -25.52 -10.58
CA GLN A 399 19.25 -24.61 -9.44
C GLN A 399 17.79 -24.66 -8.99
N LEU A 400 17.56 -24.97 -7.71
CA LEU A 400 16.25 -25.18 -7.11
C LEU A 400 15.98 -24.14 -6.02
N ALA A 401 14.70 -23.89 -5.76
CA ALA A 401 14.24 -23.14 -4.61
C ALA A 401 12.96 -23.76 -4.05
N VAL A 402 12.63 -23.48 -2.79
CA VAL A 402 11.35 -23.81 -2.18
C VAL A 402 10.78 -22.58 -1.50
N LEU A 403 9.54 -22.25 -1.82
CA LEU A 403 8.74 -21.25 -1.11
C LEU A 403 8.01 -21.97 0.04
N ILE A 404 8.14 -21.45 1.25
CA ILE A 404 7.59 -22.05 2.48
C ILE A 404 6.68 -21.02 3.16
N THR A 405 5.45 -21.43 3.46
CA THR A 405 4.51 -20.65 4.29
C THR A 405 3.66 -21.55 5.18
N CYS A 406 2.92 -20.99 6.14
CA CYS A 406 1.96 -21.76 6.95
C CYS A 406 0.83 -22.30 6.09
N GLY A 407 0.35 -23.53 6.32
CA GLY A 407 -0.78 -24.09 5.57
C GLY A 407 -2.07 -23.30 5.76
N ASP A 408 -3.04 -23.46 4.86
CA ASP A 408 -4.32 -22.73 4.90
C ASP A 408 -5.43 -23.50 5.64
N ARG A 409 -5.32 -24.83 5.79
CA ARG A 409 -6.40 -25.63 6.37
C ARG A 409 -6.39 -25.73 7.90
N TYR A 410 -5.26 -25.43 8.54
CA TYR A 410 -5.07 -25.56 9.98
C TYR A 410 -4.26 -24.37 10.51
N ASP A 411 -4.82 -23.59 11.45
CA ASP A 411 -4.27 -22.26 11.82
C ASP A 411 -3.76 -22.13 13.27
N SER A 412 -3.80 -23.19 14.09
CA SER A 412 -3.32 -23.11 15.46
C SER A 412 -1.81 -22.84 15.52
N PHE A 413 -1.37 -22.07 16.53
CA PHE A 413 0.05 -21.81 16.80
C PHE A 413 0.88 -23.10 17.01
N THR A 414 0.20 -24.22 17.33
CA THR A 414 0.80 -25.55 17.48
C THR A 414 0.90 -26.34 16.16
N ALA A 415 0.18 -25.96 15.10
CA ALA A 415 0.10 -26.73 13.86
C ALA A 415 1.41 -26.66 13.06
N GLN A 416 1.89 -27.84 12.65
CA GLN A 416 3.06 -27.99 11.78
C GLN A 416 2.68 -27.92 10.28
N SER A 417 1.42 -27.60 9.98
CA SER A 417 0.92 -27.44 8.61
C SER A 417 1.68 -26.33 7.87
N ARG A 418 2.30 -26.68 6.73
CA ARG A 418 3.05 -25.78 5.87
C ARG A 418 2.71 -26.07 4.41
N LEU A 419 2.58 -25.02 3.60
CA LEU A 419 2.61 -25.13 2.14
C LEU A 419 4.05 -25.00 1.66
N TYR A 420 4.47 -25.97 0.86
CA TYR A 420 5.74 -25.98 0.13
C TYR A 420 5.45 -25.88 -1.36
N ILE A 421 6.05 -24.89 -2.04
CA ILE A 421 6.04 -24.79 -3.50
C ILE A 421 7.48 -24.89 -3.99
N PHE A 422 7.79 -25.96 -4.72
CA PHE A 422 9.14 -26.22 -5.22
C PHE A 422 9.33 -25.69 -6.63
N LEU A 423 10.42 -24.98 -6.81
CA LEU A 423 10.79 -24.24 -8.00
C LEU A 423 12.10 -24.76 -8.59
N LYS A 424 12.23 -24.69 -9.91
CA LYS A 424 13.51 -24.82 -10.62
C LYS A 424 13.75 -23.57 -11.46
N ALA A 425 15.00 -23.13 -11.54
CA ALA A 425 15.36 -22.01 -12.42
C ALA A 425 15.15 -22.38 -13.90
N VAL A 426 14.86 -21.37 -14.71
CA VAL A 426 14.81 -21.43 -16.18
C VAL A 426 15.91 -20.52 -16.72
N GLY A 427 16.71 -21.06 -17.65
CA GLY A 427 17.96 -20.45 -18.12
C GLY A 427 19.15 -21.05 -17.40
#